data_AF-A0A950TR13-F1
#
_entry.id   AF-A0A950TR13-F1
#
_cell.length_a   1.000
_cell.length_b   1.000
_cell.length_c   1.000
_cell.angle_alpha   90.00
_cell.angle_beta   90.00
_cell.angle_gamma   90.00
#
_symmetry.space_group_name_H-M   'P 1'
#
loop_
_entity.id
_entity.type
_entity.pdbx_description
1 polymer ?
#
loop_
_entity_poly.entity_id
_entity_poly.type
_entity_poly.pdbx_seq_one_letter_code
_entity_poly.pdbx_strand_id
1 'polypeptide(L)'
;KSAANTDTANANSGENPYTGITDANEALAKGKELLDQNDTQNAIFALERAVELAPDLAEAHFQLGIAYGLVDMQTKQEGDVLPGDSENRIKTRAEKEFEKAATAYKKYLDANPKDDGAWFNLGRTYGKLLKDDQAEDAFRQAVKLKPEDADYQTELGAILIKLAKYHEAVPVLKKALDIDPSNARAQDLLESAEAGVKRLDYISNSNGNVNKANANANANANANLGSNISGNANVSHTPANVHQIPSPTPRATPKKGTTVDSKLKRPGT
;
A
#
# COMPACT_ATOMS: atom_id res chain seq x y z
N LYS A 1 51.78 -28.11 2.67
CA LYS A 1 50.98 -27.16 3.47
C LYS A 1 49.56 -27.17 2.90
N SER A 2 48.60 -27.36 3.80
CA SER A 2 47.21 -27.75 3.58
C SER A 2 46.50 -27.13 2.38
N ALA A 3 45.81 -27.98 1.62
CA ALA A 3 44.68 -27.62 0.79
C ALA A 3 43.57 -27.04 1.67
N ALA A 4 42.97 -25.93 1.27
CA ALA A 4 41.64 -25.53 1.69
C ALA A 4 40.72 -25.90 0.53
N ASN A 5 40.14 -27.09 0.66
CA ASN A 5 39.10 -27.60 -0.21
C ASN A 5 37.89 -26.68 -0.05
N THR A 6 37.53 -25.98 -1.12
CA THR A 6 36.25 -25.30 -1.22
C THR A 6 35.17 -26.38 -1.27
N ASP A 7 34.55 -26.66 -0.12
CA ASP A 7 33.33 -27.44 -0.07
C ASP A 7 32.23 -26.66 -0.79
N THR A 8 32.13 -26.89 -2.09
CA THR A 8 30.87 -26.79 -2.82
C THR A 8 29.96 -27.88 -2.28
N ALA A 9 29.38 -27.64 -1.11
CA ALA A 9 28.37 -28.48 -0.51
C ALA A 9 27.07 -28.34 -1.32
N ASN A 10 26.89 -29.29 -2.23
CA ASN A 10 25.64 -29.95 -2.57
C ASN A 10 24.36 -29.08 -2.52
N ALA A 11 24.11 -28.31 -3.57
CA ALA A 11 22.86 -27.56 -3.78
C ALA A 11 21.61 -28.45 -4.05
N ASN A 12 21.64 -29.76 -3.73
CA ASN A 12 20.63 -30.74 -4.16
C ASN A 12 20.04 -31.64 -3.05
N SER A 13 20.32 -31.39 -1.76
CA SER A 13 19.68 -32.17 -0.66
C SER A 13 18.37 -31.57 -0.13
N GLY A 14 18.05 -30.31 -0.45
CA GLY A 14 16.90 -29.60 0.15
C GLY A 14 17.05 -29.35 1.66
N GLU A 15 18.19 -29.72 2.25
CA GLU A 15 18.52 -29.46 3.65
C GLU A 15 19.08 -28.05 3.80
N ASN A 16 18.67 -27.34 4.84
CA ASN A 16 19.14 -25.99 5.12
C ASN A 16 20.65 -26.02 5.49
N PRO A 17 21.55 -25.43 4.67
CA PRO A 17 22.99 -25.51 4.90
C PRO A 17 23.47 -24.65 6.08
N TYR A 18 22.60 -23.80 6.65
CA TYR A 18 22.93 -22.86 7.73
C TYR A 18 22.51 -23.36 9.13
N THR A 19 22.14 -24.63 9.27
CA THR A 19 21.78 -25.24 10.58
C THR A 19 22.89 -25.14 11.63
N GLY A 20 24.16 -25.02 11.21
CA GLY A 20 25.30 -24.80 12.09
C GLY A 20 25.39 -23.41 12.71
N ILE A 21 24.67 -22.41 12.18
CA ILE A 21 24.58 -21.08 12.80
C ILE A 21 23.67 -21.18 14.03
N THR A 22 24.13 -20.64 15.16
CA THR A 22 23.42 -20.72 16.45
C THR A 22 22.97 -19.36 16.98
N ASP A 23 23.48 -18.26 16.42
CA ASP A 23 23.02 -16.92 16.72
C ASP A 23 22.06 -16.40 15.64
N ALA A 24 20.92 -15.83 16.07
CA ALA A 24 19.89 -15.37 15.15
C ALA A 24 20.32 -14.14 14.33
N ASN A 25 21.14 -13.25 14.91
CA ASN A 25 21.62 -12.05 14.22
C ASN A 25 22.72 -12.40 13.21
N GLU A 26 23.56 -13.39 13.51
CA GLU A 26 24.51 -13.96 12.55
C GLU A 26 23.78 -14.57 11.35
N ALA A 27 22.74 -15.37 11.59
CA ALA A 27 21.92 -15.95 10.52
C ALA A 27 21.22 -14.86 9.68
N LEU A 28 20.69 -13.82 10.33
CA LEU A 28 20.09 -12.65 9.66
C LEU A 28 21.12 -11.91 8.80
N ALA A 29 22.31 -11.62 9.36
CA ALA A 29 23.38 -10.95 8.63
C ALA A 29 23.79 -11.74 7.39
N LYS A 30 23.91 -13.07 7.53
CA LYS A 30 24.21 -13.94 6.39
C LYS A 30 23.11 -13.91 5.33
N GLY A 31 21.85 -13.95 5.75
CA GLY A 31 20.71 -13.82 4.85
C GLY A 31 20.71 -12.54 4.02
N LYS A 32 21.02 -11.40 4.66
CA LYS A 32 21.13 -10.11 3.98
C LYS A 32 22.29 -10.07 2.98
N GLU A 33 23.46 -10.57 3.39
CA GLU A 33 24.64 -10.66 2.52
C GLU A 33 24.34 -11.46 1.24
N LEU A 34 23.60 -12.56 1.38
CA LEU A 34 23.20 -13.41 0.25
C LEU A 34 22.16 -12.72 -0.66
N LEU A 35 21.24 -11.93 -0.10
CA LEU A 35 20.34 -11.09 -0.89
C LEU A 35 21.12 -10.06 -1.72
N ASP A 36 22.13 -9.42 -1.14
CA ASP A 36 22.99 -8.46 -1.85
C ASP A 36 23.79 -9.15 -2.98
N GLN A 37 24.09 -10.44 -2.83
CA GLN A 37 24.73 -11.28 -3.85
C GLN A 37 23.74 -11.84 -4.89
N ASN A 38 22.44 -11.50 -4.77
CA ASN A 38 21.34 -12.07 -5.54
C ASN A 38 21.16 -13.60 -5.37
N ASP A 39 21.79 -14.21 -4.37
CA ASP A 39 21.63 -15.61 -4.02
C ASP A 39 20.36 -15.81 -3.16
N THR A 40 19.21 -15.65 -3.83
CA THR A 40 17.91 -15.57 -3.16
C THR A 40 17.54 -16.87 -2.45
N GLN A 41 17.90 -18.02 -3.01
CA GLN A 41 17.56 -19.31 -2.42
C GLN A 41 18.35 -19.57 -1.13
N ASN A 42 19.66 -19.30 -1.13
CA ASN A 42 20.46 -19.43 0.08
C ASN A 42 20.12 -18.37 1.12
N ALA A 43 19.75 -17.15 0.67
CA ALA A 43 19.22 -16.13 1.58
C ALA A 43 18.00 -16.62 2.34
N ILE A 44 17.05 -17.27 1.66
CA ILE A 44 15.86 -17.87 2.31
C ILE A 44 16.28 -18.85 3.40
N PHE A 45 17.23 -19.76 3.13
CA PHE A 45 17.67 -20.72 4.14
C PHE A 45 18.31 -20.06 5.37
N ALA A 46 19.19 -19.07 5.16
CA ALA A 46 19.82 -18.35 6.26
C ALA A 46 18.80 -17.56 7.09
N LEU A 47 17.81 -16.94 6.44
CA LEU A 47 16.77 -16.18 7.12
C LEU A 47 15.73 -17.08 7.81
N GLU A 48 15.41 -18.25 7.25
CA GLU A 48 14.59 -19.28 7.90
C GLU A 48 15.27 -19.75 9.19
N ARG A 49 16.60 -19.90 9.17
CA ARG A 49 17.37 -20.20 10.37
C ARG A 49 17.29 -19.07 11.41
N ALA A 50 17.34 -17.82 10.99
CA ALA A 50 17.22 -16.67 11.88
C ALA A 50 15.87 -16.65 12.62
N VAL A 51 14.76 -16.90 11.91
CA VAL A 51 13.42 -16.96 12.55
C VAL A 51 13.18 -18.23 13.36
N GLU A 52 13.87 -19.33 13.04
CA GLU A 52 13.86 -20.54 13.88
C GLU A 52 14.51 -20.26 15.26
N LEU A 53 15.64 -19.55 15.26
CA LEU A 53 16.38 -19.19 16.47
C LEU A 53 15.69 -18.08 17.27
N ALA A 54 15.07 -17.11 16.58
CA ALA A 54 14.36 -15.99 17.18
C ALA A 54 13.05 -15.67 16.43
N PRO A 55 11.92 -16.29 16.81
CA PRO A 55 10.63 -16.13 16.12
C PRO A 55 10.03 -14.72 16.16
N ASP A 56 10.46 -13.88 17.09
CA ASP A 56 10.02 -12.48 17.20
C ASP A 56 11.01 -11.49 16.54
N LEU A 57 12.03 -11.97 15.81
CA LEU A 57 13.00 -11.12 15.12
C LEU A 57 12.37 -10.49 13.87
N ALA A 58 11.79 -9.30 14.06
CA ALA A 58 10.99 -8.62 13.05
C ALA A 58 11.74 -8.39 11.72
N GLU A 59 13.02 -8.02 11.79
CA GLU A 59 13.84 -7.80 10.60
C GLU A 59 14.07 -9.08 9.79
N ALA A 60 14.19 -10.25 10.45
CA ALA A 60 14.33 -11.52 9.74
C ALA A 60 13.06 -11.87 8.94
N HIS A 61 11.88 -11.66 9.52
CA HIS A 61 10.61 -11.79 8.79
C HIS A 61 10.50 -10.78 7.64
N PHE A 62 10.96 -9.55 7.83
CA PHE A 62 10.94 -8.54 6.77
C PHE A 62 11.82 -8.96 5.58
N GLN A 63 13.05 -9.41 5.86
CA GLN A 63 13.97 -9.90 4.82
C GLN A 63 13.46 -11.19 4.15
N LEU A 64 12.82 -12.10 4.90
CA LEU A 64 12.14 -13.27 4.29
C LEU A 64 11.03 -12.84 3.34
N GLY A 65 10.23 -11.85 3.72
CA GLY A 65 9.20 -11.28 2.86
C GLY A 65 9.78 -10.75 1.55
N ILE A 66 10.92 -10.06 1.60
CA ILE A 66 11.66 -9.62 0.41
C ILE A 66 12.12 -10.82 -0.42
N ALA A 67 12.77 -11.80 0.20
CA ALA A 67 13.33 -12.96 -0.49
C ALA A 67 12.26 -13.78 -1.22
N TYR A 68 11.12 -14.07 -0.56
CA TYR A 68 10.01 -14.76 -1.23
C TYR A 68 9.35 -13.91 -2.31
N GLY A 69 9.31 -12.59 -2.15
CA GLY A 69 8.80 -11.68 -3.17
C GLY A 69 9.64 -11.74 -4.45
N LEU A 70 10.98 -11.87 -4.33
CA LEU A 70 11.88 -12.02 -5.47
C LEU A 70 11.64 -13.36 -6.19
N VAL A 71 11.45 -14.46 -5.46
CA VAL A 71 11.12 -15.77 -6.05
C VAL A 71 9.76 -15.72 -6.76
N ASP A 72 8.75 -15.11 -6.13
CA ASP A 72 7.43 -14.94 -6.74
C ASP A 72 7.51 -14.09 -8.03
N MET A 73 8.43 -13.13 -8.12
CA MET A 73 8.66 -12.34 -9.34
C MET A 73 9.38 -13.14 -10.43
N GLN A 74 10.43 -13.89 -10.07
CA GLN A 74 11.17 -14.74 -11.01
C GLN A 74 10.26 -15.82 -11.62
N THR A 75 9.48 -16.51 -10.79
CA THR A 75 8.55 -17.56 -11.25
C THR A 75 7.42 -17.02 -12.14
N LYS A 76 6.97 -15.77 -11.93
CA LYS A 76 5.99 -15.09 -12.80
C LYS A 76 6.57 -14.63 -14.13
N GLN A 77 7.87 -14.37 -14.22
CA GLN A 77 8.52 -14.06 -15.49
C GLN A 77 8.69 -15.31 -16.37
N GLU A 78 8.58 -16.51 -15.79
CA GLU A 78 8.71 -17.80 -16.48
C GLU A 78 7.36 -18.43 -16.89
N GLY A 79 6.21 -17.81 -16.56
CA GLY A 79 4.90 -18.33 -16.94
C GLY A 79 3.82 -17.25 -17.01
N ASP A 80 3.13 -17.18 -18.15
CA ASP A 80 1.93 -16.34 -18.37
C ASP A 80 0.84 -16.66 -17.34
N VAL A 81 0.83 -15.95 -16.21
CA VAL A 81 -0.27 -15.99 -15.26
C VAL A 81 -0.89 -14.59 -15.17
N LEU A 82 -2.00 -14.43 -15.88
CA LEU A 82 -2.84 -13.26 -15.82
C LEU A 82 -3.29 -13.00 -14.36
N PRO A 83 -3.26 -11.75 -13.89
CA PRO A 83 -3.83 -11.41 -12.59
C PRO A 83 -5.36 -11.58 -12.65
N GLY A 84 -5.86 -12.65 -12.06
CA GLY A 84 -7.29 -12.84 -11.85
C GLY A 84 -7.78 -11.93 -10.72
N ASP A 85 -8.69 -11.02 -11.04
CA ASP A 85 -9.52 -10.31 -10.06
C ASP A 85 -10.22 -11.33 -9.17
N SER A 86 -9.90 -11.37 -7.87
CA SER A 86 -10.83 -11.91 -6.87
C SER A 86 -10.43 -11.54 -5.45
N GLU A 87 -11.43 -11.13 -4.68
CA GLU A 87 -11.42 -10.89 -3.23
C GLU A 87 -11.08 -12.16 -2.39
N ASN A 88 -10.46 -13.17 -3.00
CA ASN A 88 -10.07 -14.43 -2.37
C ASN A 88 -8.70 -14.94 -2.87
N ARG A 89 -7.77 -14.03 -3.22
CA ARG A 89 -6.40 -14.40 -3.57
C ARG A 89 -5.70 -15.00 -2.35
N ILE A 90 -5.16 -16.20 -2.51
CA ILE A 90 -4.32 -16.87 -1.51
C ILE A 90 -3.13 -15.95 -1.21
N LYS A 91 -2.96 -15.57 0.07
CA LYS A 91 -1.80 -14.76 0.49
C LYS A 91 -0.50 -15.44 0.11
N THR A 92 0.39 -14.70 -0.55
CA THR A 92 1.69 -15.25 -0.95
C THR A 92 2.58 -15.47 0.28
N ARG A 93 3.66 -16.22 0.10
CA ARG A 93 4.63 -16.43 1.18
C ARG A 93 5.24 -15.10 1.62
N ALA A 94 5.52 -14.22 0.67
CA ALA A 94 5.98 -12.85 0.95
C ALA A 94 4.99 -12.07 1.83
N GLU A 95 3.70 -12.03 1.46
CA GLU A 95 2.66 -11.32 2.22
C GLU A 95 2.55 -11.87 3.65
N LYS A 96 2.61 -13.20 3.83
CA LYS A 96 2.58 -13.82 5.17
C LYS A 96 3.77 -13.41 6.03
N GLU A 97 4.98 -13.37 5.46
CA GLU A 97 6.17 -12.96 6.20
C GLU A 97 6.16 -11.46 6.53
N PHE A 98 5.67 -10.60 5.64
CA PHE A 98 5.47 -9.19 5.97
C PHE A 98 4.43 -8.99 7.09
N GLU A 99 3.37 -9.82 7.16
CA GLU A 99 2.42 -9.77 8.28
C GLU A 99 3.07 -10.14 9.63
N LYS A 100 3.93 -11.16 9.62
CA LYS A 100 4.72 -11.54 10.80
C LYS A 100 5.68 -10.42 11.20
N ALA A 101 6.40 -9.84 10.24
CA ALA A 101 7.29 -8.70 10.47
C ALA A 101 6.54 -7.52 11.12
N ALA A 102 5.37 -7.15 10.59
CA ALA A 102 4.57 -6.05 11.14
C ALA A 102 4.11 -6.34 12.58
N THR A 103 3.74 -7.59 12.87
CA THR A 103 3.33 -8.03 14.21
C THR A 103 4.50 -7.97 15.20
N ALA A 104 5.66 -8.49 14.79
CA ALA A 104 6.87 -8.49 15.59
C ALA A 104 7.39 -7.07 15.85
N TYR A 105 7.40 -6.19 14.83
CA TYR A 105 7.77 -4.78 14.98
C TYR A 105 6.84 -4.05 15.95
N LYS A 106 5.52 -4.26 15.86
CA LYS A 106 4.57 -3.69 16.82
C LYS A 106 4.85 -4.14 18.25
N LYS A 107 5.03 -5.44 18.48
CA LYS A 107 5.37 -5.99 19.80
C LYS A 107 6.68 -5.42 20.34
N TYR A 108 7.69 -5.25 19.49
CA TYR A 108 8.96 -4.63 19.86
C TYR A 108 8.78 -3.16 20.26
N LEU A 109 7.98 -2.40 19.49
CA LEU A 109 7.70 -0.99 19.73
C LEU A 109 6.83 -0.76 20.97
N ASP A 110 6.01 -1.72 21.38
CA ASP A 110 5.28 -1.65 22.67
C ASP A 110 6.25 -1.54 23.85
N ALA A 111 7.42 -2.19 23.76
CA ALA A 111 8.49 -2.10 24.76
C ALA A 111 9.48 -0.96 24.48
N ASN A 112 9.70 -0.61 23.21
CA ASN A 112 10.72 0.34 22.75
C ASN A 112 10.12 1.47 21.90
N PRO A 113 9.18 2.28 22.44
CA PRO A 113 8.40 3.23 21.63
C PRO A 113 9.21 4.39 21.03
N LYS A 114 10.46 4.57 21.46
CA LYS A 114 11.38 5.63 21.00
C LYS A 114 12.40 5.16 19.97
N ASP A 115 12.31 3.91 19.52
CA ASP A 115 13.19 3.38 18.49
C ASP A 115 12.69 3.82 17.10
N ASP A 116 13.35 4.84 16.53
CA ASP A 116 13.00 5.41 15.25
C ASP A 116 13.20 4.43 14.09
N GLY A 117 14.24 3.59 14.14
CA GLY A 117 14.52 2.57 13.14
C GLY A 117 13.42 1.50 13.09
N ALA A 118 12.90 1.07 14.24
CA ALA A 118 11.79 0.13 14.30
C ALA A 118 10.48 0.72 13.74
N TRP A 119 10.20 2.01 14.01
CA TRP A 119 9.07 2.70 13.38
C TRP A 119 9.23 2.81 11.86
N PHE A 120 10.43 3.16 11.39
CA PHE A 120 10.73 3.23 9.97
C PHE A 120 10.54 1.88 9.26
N ASN A 121 11.08 0.80 9.84
CA ASN A 121 10.92 -0.54 9.26
C ASN A 121 9.48 -1.05 9.34
N LEU A 122 8.71 -0.68 10.37
CA LEU A 122 7.26 -0.94 10.41
C LEU A 122 6.54 -0.23 9.25
N GLY A 123 6.90 1.02 8.96
CA GLY A 123 6.36 1.77 7.81
C GLY A 123 6.66 1.08 6.48
N ARG A 124 7.93 0.67 6.27
CA ARG A 124 8.33 -0.11 5.07
C ARG A 124 7.57 -1.42 4.95
N THR A 125 7.37 -2.11 6.08
CA THR A 125 6.60 -3.36 6.12
C THR A 125 5.14 -3.13 5.72
N TYR A 126 4.49 -2.07 6.22
CA TYR A 126 3.14 -1.72 5.80
C TYR A 126 3.04 -1.33 4.33
N GLY A 127 4.03 -0.62 3.79
CA GLY A 127 4.10 -0.32 2.36
C GLY A 127 4.14 -1.58 1.50
N LYS A 128 4.89 -2.62 1.92
CA LYS A 128 4.91 -3.93 1.24
C LYS A 128 3.58 -4.68 1.33
N LEU A 129 2.79 -4.42 2.36
CA LEU A 129 1.44 -4.96 2.54
C LEU A 129 0.34 -4.10 1.88
N LEU A 130 0.70 -3.03 1.18
CA LEU A 130 -0.24 -2.06 0.60
C LEU A 130 -1.18 -1.42 1.66
N LYS A 131 -0.73 -1.35 2.90
CA LYS A 131 -1.45 -0.74 4.03
C LYS A 131 -0.98 0.70 4.19
N ASP A 132 -1.27 1.52 3.19
CA ASP A 132 -0.61 2.81 3.00
C ASP A 132 -0.87 3.82 4.13
N ASP A 133 -2.09 3.88 4.68
CA ASP A 133 -2.39 4.73 5.85
C ASP A 133 -1.57 4.32 7.09
N GLN A 134 -1.40 3.01 7.30
CA GLN A 134 -0.61 2.50 8.43
C GLN A 134 0.89 2.74 8.22
N ALA A 135 1.34 2.72 6.96
CA ALA A 135 2.71 3.07 6.60
C ALA A 135 2.98 4.55 6.88
N GLU A 136 2.06 5.45 6.52
CA GLU A 136 2.13 6.87 6.85
C GLU A 136 2.25 7.09 8.35
N ASP A 137 1.38 6.49 9.17
CA ASP A 137 1.43 6.64 10.63
C ASP A 137 2.80 6.25 11.20
N ALA A 138 3.35 5.12 10.76
CA ALA A 138 4.64 4.62 11.22
C ALA A 138 5.81 5.52 10.76
N PHE A 139 5.81 5.97 9.50
CA PHE A 139 6.83 6.90 9.00
C PHE A 139 6.76 8.26 9.70
N ARG A 140 5.56 8.75 10.03
CA ARG A 140 5.41 9.97 10.84
C ARG A 140 6.00 9.82 12.24
N GLN A 141 5.89 8.65 12.88
CA GLN A 141 6.57 8.40 14.16
C GLN A 141 8.10 8.40 14.00
N ALA A 142 8.63 7.75 12.97
CA ALA A 142 10.07 7.76 12.69
C ALA A 142 10.60 9.19 12.48
N VAL A 143 9.95 9.98 11.62
CA VAL A 143 10.29 11.39 11.38
C VAL A 143 10.16 12.24 12.65
N LYS A 144 9.15 11.98 13.50
CA LYS A 144 8.99 12.69 14.77
C LYS A 144 10.15 12.44 15.73
N LEU A 145 10.64 11.20 15.79
CA LEU A 145 11.73 10.80 16.67
C LEU A 145 13.08 11.28 16.13
N LYS A 146 13.27 11.24 14.81
CA LYS A 146 14.51 11.64 14.14
C LYS A 146 14.22 12.53 12.92
N PRO A 147 13.96 13.83 13.14
CA PRO A 147 13.51 14.73 12.08
C PRO A 147 14.61 15.11 11.07
N GLU A 148 15.88 14.85 11.39
CA GLU A 148 17.05 15.18 10.55
C GLU A 148 17.56 13.96 9.77
N ASP A 149 16.74 12.92 9.61
CA ASP A 149 17.05 11.76 8.78
C ASP A 149 16.40 11.91 7.39
N ALA A 150 17.24 12.10 6.36
CA ALA A 150 16.78 12.35 5.00
C ALA A 150 15.98 11.17 4.41
N ASP A 151 16.33 9.93 4.76
CA ASP A 151 15.62 8.74 4.27
C ASP A 151 14.22 8.65 4.85
N TYR A 152 14.06 9.00 6.13
CA TYR A 152 12.74 8.99 6.79
C TYR A 152 11.82 10.06 6.19
N GLN A 153 12.35 11.25 5.93
CA GLN A 153 11.63 12.31 5.23
C GLN A 153 11.24 11.85 3.81
N THR A 154 12.17 11.23 3.08
CA THR A 154 11.94 10.76 1.71
C THR A 154 10.84 9.71 1.63
N GLU A 155 10.84 8.71 2.51
CA GLU A 155 9.82 7.65 2.53
C GLU A 155 8.46 8.16 3.04
N LEU A 156 8.43 9.11 3.98
CA LEU A 156 7.18 9.80 4.33
C LEU A 156 6.63 10.60 3.12
N GLY A 157 7.48 11.30 2.39
CA GLY A 157 7.08 11.99 1.16
C GLY A 157 6.51 11.03 0.11
N ALA A 158 7.18 9.90 -0.10
CA ALA A 158 6.74 8.86 -1.03
C ALA A 158 5.36 8.30 -0.69
N ILE A 159 5.09 7.99 0.58
CA ILE A 159 3.79 7.44 0.98
C ILE A 159 2.67 8.49 0.87
N LEU A 160 2.98 9.76 1.18
CA LEU A 160 2.02 10.86 1.04
C LEU A 160 1.63 11.08 -0.42
N ILE A 161 2.58 10.97 -1.35
CA ILE A 161 2.30 11.00 -2.80
C ILE A 161 1.38 9.84 -3.20
N LYS A 162 1.64 8.63 -2.70
CA LYS A 162 0.81 7.44 -2.99
C LYS A 162 -0.63 7.61 -2.50
N LEU A 163 -0.81 8.30 -1.37
CA LEU A 163 -2.11 8.68 -0.79
C LEU A 163 -2.71 9.96 -1.42
N ALA A 164 -2.10 10.50 -2.47
CA ALA A 164 -2.48 11.75 -3.13
C ALA A 164 -2.50 12.99 -2.21
N LYS A 165 -1.80 12.94 -1.08
CA LYS A 165 -1.61 14.05 -0.11
C LYS A 165 -0.46 14.96 -0.55
N TYR A 166 -0.51 15.45 -1.79
CA TYR A 166 0.61 16.17 -2.42
C TYR A 166 1.04 17.43 -1.66
N HIS A 167 0.07 18.19 -1.13
CA HIS A 167 0.34 19.40 -0.34
C HIS A 167 1.13 19.11 0.94
N GLU A 168 0.96 17.92 1.54
CA GLU A 168 1.73 17.48 2.70
C GLU A 168 3.10 16.90 2.32
N ALA A 169 3.20 16.26 1.14
CA ALA A 169 4.44 15.66 0.67
C ALA A 169 5.53 16.69 0.34
N VAL A 170 5.16 17.82 -0.27
CA VAL A 170 6.12 18.88 -0.69
C VAL A 170 7.03 19.38 0.45
N PRO A 171 6.53 19.83 1.62
CA PRO A 171 7.40 20.32 2.68
C PRO A 171 8.32 19.24 3.28
N VAL A 172 7.85 18.00 3.36
CA VAL A 172 8.64 16.85 3.84
C VAL A 172 9.78 16.54 2.88
N LEU A 173 9.51 16.52 1.57
CA LEU A 173 10.52 16.25 0.54
C LEU A 173 11.52 17.40 0.38
N LYS A 174 11.08 18.66 0.54
CA LYS A 174 12.00 19.80 0.63
C LYS A 174 12.95 19.65 1.82
N LYS A 175 12.43 19.26 2.98
CA LYS A 175 13.27 18.99 4.14
C LYS A 175 14.27 17.84 3.90
N ALA A 176 13.86 16.77 3.20
CA ALA A 176 14.78 15.71 2.80
C ALA A 176 15.97 16.24 1.99
N LEU A 177 15.71 17.14 1.02
CA LEU A 177 16.73 17.78 0.18
C LEU A 177 17.54 18.86 0.91
N ASP A 178 16.98 19.51 1.93
CA ASP A 178 17.73 20.42 2.79
C ASP A 178 18.78 19.65 3.63
N ILE A 179 18.45 18.42 4.06
CA ILE A 179 19.33 17.54 4.82
C ILE A 179 20.37 16.88 3.88
N ASP A 180 19.92 16.31 2.76
CA ASP A 180 20.76 15.71 1.74
C ASP A 180 20.40 16.24 0.35
N PRO A 181 21.10 17.29 -0.13
CA PRO A 181 20.88 17.85 -1.46
C PRO A 181 21.19 16.90 -2.62
N SER A 182 21.85 15.77 -2.37
CA SER A 182 22.22 14.77 -3.40
C SER A 182 21.19 13.65 -3.55
N ASN A 183 20.12 13.66 -2.74
CA ASN A 183 19.08 12.65 -2.78
C ASN A 183 18.20 12.78 -4.03
N ALA A 184 18.64 12.16 -5.13
CA ALA A 184 17.93 12.18 -6.42
C ALA A 184 16.49 11.66 -6.32
N ARG A 185 16.25 10.64 -5.47
CA ARG A 185 14.90 10.10 -5.26
C ARG A 185 13.98 11.14 -4.64
N ALA A 186 14.44 11.88 -3.62
CA ALA A 186 13.66 12.95 -3.01
C ALA A 186 13.37 14.07 -4.02
N GLN A 187 14.31 14.37 -4.92
CA GLN A 187 14.11 15.35 -6.00
C GLN A 187 13.00 14.92 -6.98
N ASP A 188 13.06 13.69 -7.48
CA ASP A 188 12.05 13.15 -8.41
C ASP A 188 10.65 13.11 -7.76
N LEU A 189 10.59 12.73 -6.48
CA LEU A 189 9.36 12.73 -5.70
C LEU A 189 8.84 14.14 -5.47
N LEU A 190 9.71 15.12 -5.22
CA LEU A 190 9.31 16.51 -5.03
C LEU A 190 8.68 17.07 -6.31
N GLU A 191 9.28 16.81 -7.48
CA GLU A 191 8.70 17.20 -8.76
C GLU A 191 7.31 16.58 -8.96
N SER A 192 7.18 15.29 -8.65
CA SER A 192 5.90 14.57 -8.71
C SER A 192 4.85 15.16 -7.77
N ALA A 193 5.23 15.53 -6.54
CA ALA A 193 4.35 16.17 -5.58
C ALA A 193 3.91 17.58 -6.04
N GLU A 194 4.83 18.40 -6.54
CA GLU A 194 4.51 19.74 -7.04
C GLU A 194 3.60 19.70 -8.28
N ALA A 195 3.80 18.72 -9.17
CA ALA A 195 2.88 18.46 -10.28
C ALA A 195 1.49 18.03 -9.77
N GLY A 196 1.43 17.18 -8.75
CA GLY A 196 0.20 16.77 -8.07
C GLY A 196 -0.56 17.95 -7.46
N VAL A 197 0.13 18.86 -6.78
CA VAL A 197 -0.43 20.11 -6.24
C VAL A 197 -1.05 20.95 -7.35
N LYS A 198 -0.30 21.24 -8.42
CA LYS A 198 -0.80 22.03 -9.57
C LYS A 198 -2.08 21.44 -10.15
N ARG A 199 -2.15 20.11 -10.27
CA ARG A 199 -3.33 19.40 -10.77
C ARG A 199 -4.53 19.56 -9.84
N LEU A 200 -4.34 19.38 -8.53
CA LEU A 200 -5.42 19.52 -7.54
C LEU A 200 -5.95 20.96 -7.47
N ASP A 201 -5.06 21.95 -7.52
CA ASP A 201 -5.43 23.36 -7.48
C ASP A 201 -6.21 23.77 -8.74
N TYR A 202 -5.78 23.27 -9.91
CA TYR A 202 -6.51 23.48 -11.17
C TYR A 202 -7.93 22.91 -11.12
N ILE A 203 -8.10 21.68 -10.63
CA ILE A 203 -9.41 21.04 -10.49
C ILE A 203 -10.29 21.81 -9.51
N SER A 204 -9.74 22.21 -8.37
CA SER A 204 -10.47 22.95 -7.33
C SER A 204 -10.96 24.30 -7.84
N ASN A 205 -10.11 25.03 -8.55
CA ASN A 205 -10.47 26.32 -9.15
C ASN A 205 -11.48 26.18 -10.30
N SER A 206 -11.33 25.15 -11.14
CA SER A 206 -12.27 24.88 -12.24
C SER A 206 -13.66 24.51 -11.72
N ASN A 207 -13.75 23.65 -10.71
CA ASN A 207 -15.01 23.30 -10.07
C ASN A 207 -15.66 24.49 -9.36
N GLY A 208 -14.85 25.35 -8.73
CA GLY A 208 -15.33 26.62 -8.15
C GLY A 208 -15.95 27.54 -9.19
N ASN A 209 -15.35 27.63 -10.38
CA ASN A 209 -15.89 28.43 -11.49
C ASN A 209 -17.15 27.83 -12.10
N VAL A 210 -17.22 26.51 -12.27
CA VAL A 210 -18.43 25.80 -12.75
C VAL A 210 -19.59 25.98 -11.77
N ASN A 211 -19.35 25.84 -10.46
CA ASN A 211 -20.38 26.04 -9.45
C ASN A 211 -20.87 27.50 -9.40
N LYS A 212 -19.98 28.48 -9.56
CA LYS A 212 -20.36 29.90 -9.67
C LYS A 212 -21.17 30.17 -10.95
N ALA A 213 -20.78 29.60 -12.09
CA ALA A 213 -21.53 29.75 -13.34
C ALA A 213 -22.94 29.13 -13.24
N ASN A 214 -23.06 27.94 -12.65
CA ASN A 214 -24.34 27.28 -12.41
C ASN A 214 -25.22 28.06 -11.42
N ALA A 215 -24.64 28.62 -10.35
CA ALA A 215 -25.35 29.48 -9.41
C ALA A 215 -25.89 30.75 -10.09
N ASN A 216 -25.08 31.40 -10.94
CA ASN A 216 -25.51 32.57 -11.69
C ASN A 216 -26.59 32.24 -12.73
N ALA A 217 -26.48 31.09 -13.42
CA ALA A 217 -27.51 30.63 -14.36
C ALA A 217 -28.85 30.35 -13.65
N ASN A 218 -28.82 29.74 -12.46
CA ASN A 218 -30.02 29.47 -11.68
C ASN A 218 -30.63 30.75 -11.08
N ALA A 219 -29.80 31.71 -10.63
CA ALA A 219 -30.24 33.01 -10.18
C ALA A 219 -30.93 33.82 -11.31
N ASN A 220 -30.37 33.80 -12.52
CA ASN A 220 -30.97 34.45 -13.69
C ASN A 220 -32.27 33.77 -14.14
N ALA A 221 -32.36 32.44 -14.06
CA ALA A 221 -33.60 31.70 -14.33
C ALA A 221 -34.71 32.06 -13.32
N ASN A 222 -34.36 32.21 -12.03
CA ASN A 222 -35.34 32.57 -10.99
C ASN A 222 -35.75 34.05 -11.06
N ALA A 223 -34.84 34.95 -11.46
CA ALA A 223 -35.15 36.37 -11.68
C ALA A 223 -36.12 36.60 -12.87
N ASN A 224 -36.04 35.77 -13.92
CA ASN A 224 -36.97 35.79 -15.05
C ASN A 224 -38.34 35.17 -14.73
N LEU A 225 -38.47 34.37 -13.68
CA LEU A 225 -39.75 33.84 -13.20
C LEU A 225 -40.44 34.79 -12.19
N GLY A 226 -39.68 35.61 -11.46
CA GLY A 226 -40.21 36.61 -10.52
C GLY A 226 -40.76 37.89 -11.17
N SER A 227 -40.39 38.18 -12.42
CA SER A 227 -40.79 39.40 -13.13
C SER A 227 -42.06 39.25 -13.99
N ASN A 228 -42.62 38.03 -14.10
CA ASN A 228 -43.85 37.75 -14.85
C ASN A 228 -45.10 37.51 -13.97
N ILE A 229 -45.03 37.69 -12.65
CA ILE A 229 -46.16 37.43 -11.72
C ILE A 229 -46.78 38.73 -11.15
N SER A 230 -46.31 39.90 -11.56
CA SER A 230 -46.92 41.19 -11.17
C SER A 230 -47.64 41.84 -12.34
N GLY A 231 -48.64 41.15 -12.90
CA GLY A 231 -49.40 41.67 -14.02
C GLY A 231 -50.63 40.85 -14.35
N ASN A 232 -51.73 41.19 -13.68
CA ASN A 232 -53.10 40.92 -14.04
C ASN A 232 -53.81 39.78 -13.30
N ALA A 233 -54.85 40.21 -12.60
CA ALA A 233 -55.68 39.45 -11.70
C ALA A 233 -56.84 38.77 -12.44
N ASN A 234 -57.39 37.78 -11.74
CA ASN A 234 -58.82 37.44 -11.73
C ASN A 234 -59.36 36.58 -12.88
N VAL A 235 -59.27 35.25 -12.72
CA VAL A 235 -60.47 34.39 -12.87
C VAL A 235 -60.41 33.27 -11.83
N SER A 236 -61.44 33.26 -10.99
CA SER A 236 -61.82 32.25 -10.02
C SER A 236 -62.07 30.89 -10.66
N HIS A 237 -61.35 29.84 -10.23
CA HIS A 237 -61.91 28.49 -10.10
C HIS A 237 -61.28 27.76 -8.92
N THR A 238 -62.16 27.18 -8.12
CA THR A 238 -61.96 26.42 -6.87
C THR A 238 -61.22 25.09 -7.07
N PRO A 239 -60.67 24.48 -5.99
CA PRO A 239 -59.53 23.56 -6.08
C PRO A 239 -59.95 22.09 -6.21
N ALA A 240 -59.21 21.32 -7.00
CA ALA A 240 -59.32 19.86 -7.05
C ALA A 240 -58.00 19.20 -6.63
N ASN A 241 -58.02 18.76 -5.38
CA ASN A 241 -57.51 17.51 -4.84
C ASN A 241 -56.06 17.06 -5.14
N VAL A 242 -55.30 17.06 -4.05
CA VAL A 242 -54.06 16.33 -3.76
C VAL A 242 -54.06 14.91 -4.32
N HIS A 243 -53.07 14.55 -5.13
CA HIS A 243 -52.54 13.18 -5.20
C HIS A 243 -51.02 13.24 -5.07
N GLN A 244 -50.56 12.65 -3.97
CA GLN A 244 -49.16 12.42 -3.62
C GLN A 244 -48.47 11.59 -4.71
N ILE A 245 -47.32 12.04 -5.17
CA ILE A 245 -46.38 11.20 -5.93
C ILE A 245 -45.35 10.68 -4.92
N PRO A 246 -45.23 9.35 -4.71
CA PRO A 246 -44.35 8.78 -3.70
C PRO A 246 -42.88 8.74 -4.15
N SER A 247 -42.00 8.87 -3.17
CA SER A 247 -40.53 8.78 -3.29
C SER A 247 -40.07 7.42 -3.85
N PRO A 248 -38.99 7.35 -4.64
CA PRO A 248 -38.45 6.07 -5.08
C PRO A 248 -37.62 5.41 -3.97
N THR A 249 -38.08 4.25 -3.50
CA THR A 249 -37.31 3.33 -2.63
C THR A 249 -36.17 2.63 -3.39
N PRO A 250 -35.10 2.21 -2.69
CA PRO A 250 -33.90 1.62 -3.30
C PRO A 250 -34.12 0.17 -3.76
N ARG A 251 -33.58 -0.18 -4.94
CA ARG A 251 -33.67 -1.52 -5.51
C ARG A 251 -32.73 -2.50 -4.80
N ALA A 252 -33.31 -3.57 -4.26
CA ALA A 252 -32.64 -4.69 -3.61
C ALA A 252 -31.88 -5.61 -4.60
N THR A 253 -30.78 -6.16 -4.11
CA THR A 253 -29.95 -7.24 -4.68
C THR A 253 -30.70 -8.58 -4.78
N PRO A 254 -30.46 -9.44 -5.79
CA PRO A 254 -30.92 -10.82 -5.75
C PRO A 254 -29.94 -11.74 -5.01
N LYS A 255 -30.51 -12.57 -4.11
CA LYS A 255 -29.86 -13.67 -3.41
C LYS A 255 -29.59 -14.87 -4.33
N LYS A 256 -28.53 -15.59 -3.95
CA LYS A 256 -28.13 -16.99 -4.26
C LYS A 256 -29.28 -17.93 -4.65
N GLY A 257 -29.08 -18.65 -5.76
CA GLY A 257 -29.75 -19.90 -6.09
C GLY A 257 -28.77 -21.07 -5.99
N THR A 258 -29.16 -22.10 -5.26
CA THR A 258 -28.45 -23.37 -5.05
C THR A 258 -28.84 -24.43 -6.09
N THR A 259 -27.85 -25.29 -6.42
CA THR A 259 -27.93 -26.70 -6.85
C THR A 259 -28.69 -27.08 -8.11
N VAL A 260 -27.96 -27.64 -9.09
CA VAL A 260 -28.34 -28.93 -9.71
C VAL A 260 -27.08 -29.77 -9.96
N ASP A 261 -27.08 -30.97 -9.40
CA ASP A 261 -26.21 -32.11 -9.72
C ASP A 261 -26.27 -32.49 -11.21
N SER A 262 -25.12 -32.79 -11.81
CA SER A 262 -25.08 -33.77 -12.91
C SER A 262 -23.74 -34.52 -12.91
N LYS A 263 -23.77 -35.69 -12.27
CA LYS A 263 -22.87 -36.80 -12.54
C LYS A 263 -22.94 -37.12 -14.04
N LEU A 264 -21.80 -37.10 -14.74
CA LEU A 264 -21.61 -37.96 -15.90
C LEU A 264 -20.27 -38.68 -15.79
N LYS A 265 -20.38 -40.01 -15.66
CA LYS A 265 -19.31 -40.98 -15.56
C LYS A 265 -19.12 -41.61 -16.95
N ARG A 266 -17.84 -41.76 -17.36
CA ARG A 266 -17.23 -42.83 -18.23
C ARG A 266 -17.41 -42.76 -19.76
N PRO A 267 -16.63 -43.54 -20.55
CA PRO A 267 -15.34 -44.26 -20.32
C PRO A 267 -14.22 -43.76 -21.29
N GLY A 268 -12.92 -43.92 -21.06
CA GLY A 268 -12.14 -45.17 -21.19
C GLY A 268 -11.61 -45.38 -22.61
N THR A 269 -10.35 -44.98 -22.87
CA THR A 269 -9.29 -45.64 -23.68
C THR A 269 -8.00 -44.87 -23.46
#